data_AF-A0AAT9GCQ2-F1
#
_entry.id   AF-A0AAT9GCQ2-F1
#
_cell.length_a   1.000
_cell.length_b   1.000
_cell.length_c   1.000
_cell.angle_alpha   90.00
_cell.angle_beta   90.00
_cell.angle_gamma   90.00
#
_symmetry.space_group_name_H-M   'P 1'
#
loop_
_entity.id
_entity.type
_entity.pdbx_description
1 polymer ?
#
loop_
_entity_poly.entity_id
_entity_poly.type
_entity_poly.pdbx_seq_one_letter_code
_entity_poly.pdbx_strand_id
1 'polypeptide(L)'
;MKFLSYSFEQLKQFFKILSSEEKVAHYRRILKEAKILLEKESSDIDQLKKLSKAAVAIEETTEKELLKEFNGDHPLREVNIVVYPKEDGSEVNYLFSLSYSSELYNVREDREKALYNAIKSNDVEIIKHLLIILLPEDPKKIDQKHLTELEESLSKSYEALKLNLSRDMKNYLEKKIRFVSFLCDFKCQENLIESFTAQANVDYQIDKFLLSLIAKNIKEEKMLNEINGMIEFLEKHERFDELEYKIRRLKSELKNGKSKCQEEVIKVIIKEREREKKKIEEEYVKVKNLSEEREKLLRQLKRLSVGFNEVW
;
A
#
# COMPACT_ATOMS: atom_id res chain seq x y z
N MET A 1 26.69 3.02 20.18
CA MET A 1 27.48 1.88 19.66
C MET A 1 28.43 2.42 18.59
N LYS A 2 29.75 2.26 18.72
CA LYS A 2 30.73 2.93 17.83
C LYS A 2 30.62 2.50 16.36
N PHE A 3 30.20 1.27 16.07
CA PHE A 3 30.08 0.76 14.71
C PHE A 3 28.88 1.32 13.93
N LEU A 4 27.93 2.04 14.55
CA LEU A 4 26.73 2.54 13.84
C LEU A 4 27.03 3.65 12.81
N SER A 5 28.25 4.19 12.80
CA SER A 5 28.74 5.10 11.76
C SER A 5 29.40 4.37 10.58
N TYR A 6 29.55 3.04 10.64
CA TYR A 6 30.24 2.27 9.61
C TYR A 6 29.36 2.11 8.34
N SER A 7 30.02 2.00 7.19
CA SER A 7 29.39 1.55 5.95
C SER A 7 28.92 0.09 6.08
N PHE A 8 28.09 -0.40 5.15
CA PHE A 8 27.60 -1.78 5.24
C PHE A 8 28.76 -2.78 5.14
N GLU A 9 29.67 -2.56 4.21
CA GLU A 9 30.87 -3.38 4.05
C GLU A 9 31.78 -3.35 5.27
N GLN A 10 31.94 -2.18 5.89
CA GLN A 10 32.69 -2.05 7.14
C GLN A 10 32.01 -2.83 8.28
N LEU A 11 30.68 -2.81 8.37
CA LEU A 11 29.95 -3.63 9.36
C LEU A 11 30.16 -5.12 9.11
N LYS A 12 30.07 -5.58 7.85
CA LYS A 12 30.30 -6.99 7.51
C LYS A 12 31.72 -7.43 7.87
N GLN A 13 32.73 -6.63 7.54
CA GLN A 13 34.12 -6.91 7.91
C GLN A 13 34.31 -6.92 9.42
N PHE A 14 33.75 -5.93 10.13
CA PHE A 14 33.80 -5.83 11.58
C PHE A 14 33.16 -7.05 12.25
N PHE A 15 31.95 -7.45 11.86
CA PHE A 15 31.30 -8.60 12.48
C PHE A 15 31.95 -9.92 12.07
N LYS A 16 32.48 -10.05 10.85
CA LYS A 16 33.12 -11.29 10.39
C LYS A 16 34.29 -11.74 11.26
N ILE A 17 35.04 -10.80 11.85
CA ILE A 17 36.20 -11.10 12.71
C ILE A 17 35.83 -11.40 14.18
N LEU A 18 34.58 -11.14 14.59
CA LEU A 18 34.13 -11.39 15.95
C LEU A 18 33.81 -12.87 16.18
N SER A 19 33.93 -13.29 17.43
CA SER A 19 33.44 -14.60 17.87
C SER A 19 31.92 -14.69 17.76
N SER A 20 31.39 -15.92 17.73
CA SER A 20 29.94 -16.17 17.72
C SER A 20 29.24 -15.53 18.93
N GLU A 21 29.86 -15.59 20.11
CA GLU A 21 29.33 -15.01 21.34
C GLU A 21 29.25 -13.47 21.27
N GLU A 22 30.29 -12.84 20.73
CA GLU A 22 30.33 -11.39 20.52
C GLU A 22 29.26 -10.94 19.51
N LYS A 23 29.09 -11.66 18.41
CA LYS A 23 28.03 -11.39 17.41
C LYS A 23 26.65 -11.46 18.05
N VAL A 24 26.36 -12.53 18.80
CA VAL A 24 25.08 -12.73 19.50
C VAL A 24 24.84 -11.62 20.53
N ALA A 25 25.88 -11.23 21.30
CA ALA A 25 25.78 -10.15 22.28
C ALA A 25 25.49 -8.79 21.61
N HIS A 26 26.16 -8.49 20.49
CA HIS A 26 25.91 -7.30 19.69
C HIS A 26 24.50 -7.30 19.10
N TYR A 27 24.05 -8.43 18.56
CA TYR A 27 22.72 -8.59 17.99
C TYR A 27 21.64 -8.31 19.03
N ARG A 28 21.73 -8.96 20.20
CA ARG A 28 20.80 -8.74 21.33
C ARG A 28 20.75 -7.27 21.73
N ARG A 29 21.90 -6.59 21.78
CA ARG A 29 21.97 -5.16 22.12
C ARG A 29 21.31 -4.30 21.04
N ILE A 30 21.55 -4.59 19.76
CA ILE A 30 20.92 -3.88 18.63
C ILE A 30 19.40 -4.01 18.69
N LEU A 31 18.89 -5.22 18.90
CA LEU A 31 17.45 -5.45 19.01
C LEU A 31 16.85 -4.72 20.21
N LYS A 32 17.51 -4.75 21.37
CA LYS A 32 17.05 -4.02 22.56
C LYS A 32 16.93 -2.52 22.29
N GLU A 33 17.93 -1.90 21.68
CA GLU A 33 17.89 -0.47 21.34
C GLU A 33 16.80 -0.18 20.29
N ALA A 34 16.63 -1.03 19.28
CA ALA A 34 15.58 -0.87 18.28
C ALA A 34 14.18 -0.92 18.91
N LYS A 35 13.95 -1.84 19.84
CA LYS A 35 12.70 -1.95 20.59
C LYS A 35 12.40 -0.66 21.37
N ILE A 36 13.39 -0.14 22.09
CA ILE A 36 13.27 1.13 22.84
C ILE A 36 12.96 2.31 21.91
N LEU A 37 13.53 2.36 20.70
CA LEU A 37 13.24 3.44 19.76
C LEU A 37 11.81 3.36 19.22
N LEU A 38 11.34 2.16 18.85
CA LEU A 38 10.00 1.96 18.32
C LEU A 38 8.89 2.24 19.35
N GLU A 39 9.18 2.08 20.64
CA GLU A 39 8.27 2.43 21.73
C GLU A 39 8.18 3.94 21.98
N LYS A 40 9.09 4.75 21.42
CA LYS A 40 9.07 6.22 21.56
C LYS A 40 8.26 6.85 20.43
N GLU A 41 7.33 7.74 20.81
CA GLU A 41 6.50 8.52 19.87
C GLU A 41 7.33 9.37 18.88
N SER A 42 8.55 9.79 19.26
CA SER A 42 9.47 10.56 18.43
C SER A 42 10.65 9.71 17.92
N SER A 43 10.37 8.53 17.38
CA SER A 43 11.38 7.58 16.89
C SER A 43 12.45 8.26 16.01
N ASP A 44 13.72 8.18 16.40
CA ASP A 44 14.85 8.60 15.56
C ASP A 44 15.03 7.58 14.42
N ILE A 45 14.42 7.88 13.27
CA ILE A 45 14.40 7.01 12.08
C ILE A 45 15.81 6.76 11.55
N ASP A 46 16.71 7.75 11.62
CA ASP A 46 18.09 7.57 11.17
C ASP A 46 18.86 6.60 12.08
N GLN A 47 18.64 6.69 13.39
CA GLN A 47 19.19 5.72 14.32
C GLN A 47 18.60 4.32 14.08
N LEU A 48 17.29 4.23 13.83
CA LEU A 48 16.62 2.95 13.54
C LEU A 48 17.17 2.29 12.27
N LYS A 49 17.40 3.07 11.21
CA LYS A 49 18.03 2.59 9.96
C LYS A 49 19.46 2.09 10.19
N LYS A 50 20.26 2.79 11.00
CA LYS A 50 21.62 2.35 11.36
C LYS A 50 21.60 1.03 12.14
N LEU A 51 20.64 0.87 13.06
CA LEU A 51 20.44 -0.38 13.81
C LEU A 51 20.01 -1.53 12.88
N SER A 52 19.05 -1.30 11.99
CA SER A 52 18.63 -2.26 10.96
C SER A 52 19.80 -2.72 10.10
N LYS A 53 20.59 -1.78 9.57
CA LYS A 53 21.78 -2.08 8.77
C LYS A 53 22.81 -2.93 9.53
N ALA A 54 23.05 -2.63 10.80
CA ALA A 54 23.94 -3.43 11.64
C ALA A 54 23.38 -4.82 11.94
N ALA A 55 22.07 -4.94 12.19
CA ALA A 55 21.40 -6.21 12.38
C ALA A 55 21.54 -7.11 11.13
N VAL A 56 21.28 -6.56 9.94
CA VAL A 56 21.45 -7.29 8.67
C VAL A 56 22.90 -7.76 8.48
N ALA A 57 23.88 -6.92 8.79
CA ALA A 57 25.28 -7.32 8.69
C ALA A 57 25.63 -8.50 9.61
N ILE A 58 25.02 -8.60 10.79
CA ILE A 58 25.15 -9.76 11.67
C ILE A 58 24.41 -10.97 11.10
N GLU A 59 23.17 -10.80 10.62
CA GLU A 59 22.38 -11.88 9.98
C GLU A 59 23.12 -12.51 8.79
N GLU A 60 23.86 -11.73 8.01
CA GLU A 60 24.63 -12.21 6.86
C GLU A 60 26.00 -12.84 7.23
N THR A 61 26.52 -12.58 8.43
CA THR A 61 27.86 -13.04 8.85
C THR A 61 27.82 -14.06 9.99
N THR A 62 26.63 -14.49 10.39
CA THR A 62 26.39 -15.41 11.49
C THR A 62 25.54 -16.58 11.02
N GLU A 63 25.84 -17.79 11.50
CA GLU A 63 25.02 -18.97 11.24
C GLU A 63 23.61 -18.77 11.78
N LYS A 64 22.60 -19.15 10.99
CA LYS A 64 21.19 -18.93 11.32
C LYS A 64 20.79 -19.60 12.64
N GLU A 65 21.38 -20.76 12.93
CA GLU A 65 21.22 -21.54 14.15
C GLU A 65 21.45 -20.72 15.41
N LEU A 66 22.48 -19.87 15.41
CA LEU A 66 22.85 -19.02 16.54
C LEU A 66 21.86 -17.88 16.78
N LEU A 67 21.10 -17.50 15.74
CA LEU A 67 20.14 -16.40 15.80
C LEU A 67 18.70 -16.88 16.01
N LYS A 68 18.45 -18.20 16.09
CA LYS A 68 17.10 -18.78 16.23
C LYS A 68 16.36 -18.28 17.47
N GLU A 69 17.09 -18.01 18.56
CA GLU A 69 16.49 -17.51 19.81
C GLU A 69 15.82 -16.13 19.65
N PHE A 70 16.19 -15.34 18.65
CA PHE A 70 15.67 -14.00 18.43
C PHE A 70 14.44 -13.96 17.52
N ASN A 71 13.97 -15.08 17.00
CA ASN A 71 12.89 -15.09 16.00
C ASN A 71 11.51 -14.70 16.58
N GLY A 72 11.26 -14.94 17.87
CA GLY A 72 9.93 -14.79 18.47
C GLY A 72 9.50 -13.35 18.79
N ASP A 73 10.42 -12.50 19.25
CA ASP A 73 10.17 -11.10 19.63
C ASP A 73 11.19 -10.18 18.93
N HIS A 74 11.17 -10.22 17.60
CA HIS A 74 12.16 -9.50 16.79
C HIS A 74 11.67 -8.08 16.44
N PRO A 75 12.21 -7.02 17.06
CA PRO A 75 11.66 -5.67 16.92
C PRO A 75 11.87 -5.03 15.55
N LEU A 76 12.74 -5.60 14.70
CA LEU A 76 13.03 -5.08 13.36
C LEU A 76 12.46 -5.94 12.22
N ARG A 77 11.70 -7.01 12.50
CA ARG A 77 11.10 -7.88 11.46
C ARG A 77 9.59 -7.71 11.42
N GLU A 78 9.02 -7.76 10.21
CA GLU A 78 7.59 -7.52 9.96
C GLU A 78 7.09 -6.21 10.57
N VAL A 79 7.93 -5.18 10.50
CA VAL A 79 7.65 -3.85 11.01
C VAL A 79 7.05 -3.03 9.88
N ASN A 80 6.06 -2.18 10.20
CA ASN A 80 5.46 -1.22 9.27
C ASN A 80 5.38 0.13 9.98
N ILE A 81 6.13 1.12 9.52
CA ILE A 81 6.29 2.44 10.16
C ILE A 81 5.89 3.51 9.16
N VAL A 82 4.88 4.29 9.52
CA VAL A 82 4.55 5.54 8.83
C VAL A 82 5.29 6.67 9.54
N VAL A 83 6.10 7.41 8.80
CA VAL A 83 6.83 8.58 9.30
C VAL A 83 6.12 9.81 8.77
N TYR A 84 5.50 10.55 9.68
CA TYR A 84 4.77 11.76 9.34
C TYR A 84 5.72 12.95 9.15
N PRO A 85 5.34 13.91 8.30
CA PRO A 85 6.04 15.18 8.12
C PRO A 85 6.27 15.86 9.48
N LYS A 86 7.48 16.40 9.68
CA LYS A 86 7.77 17.31 10.79
C LYS A 86 7.57 18.77 10.35
N GLU A 87 7.66 19.70 11.29
CA GLU A 87 7.57 21.15 11.02
C GLU A 87 8.64 21.67 10.04
N ASP A 88 9.64 20.85 9.71
CA ASP A 88 10.71 21.14 8.75
C ASP A 88 10.29 20.98 7.27
N GLY A 89 9.04 20.57 7.00
CA GLY A 89 8.54 20.38 5.64
C GLY A 89 8.96 19.06 4.99
N SER A 90 9.50 18.11 5.77
CA SER A 90 9.71 16.72 5.31
C SER A 90 8.41 16.08 4.82
N GLU A 91 8.45 15.25 3.79
CA GLU A 91 7.26 14.55 3.29
C GLU A 91 6.97 13.28 4.11
N VAL A 92 5.72 12.80 4.05
CA VAL A 92 5.36 11.49 4.62
C VAL A 92 6.24 10.40 3.97
N ASN A 93 6.77 9.50 4.80
CA ASN A 93 7.54 8.34 4.39
C ASN A 93 6.99 7.05 4.99
N TYR A 94 7.35 5.91 4.41
CA TYR A 94 7.00 4.59 4.88
C TYR A 94 8.25 3.70 4.93
N LEU A 95 8.46 3.06 6.07
CA LEU A 95 9.50 2.06 6.26
C LEU A 95 8.84 0.73 6.61
N PHE A 96 9.30 -0.36 6.01
CA PHE A 96 8.82 -1.68 6.37
C PHE A 96 9.94 -2.72 6.34
N SER A 97 9.75 -3.83 7.04
CA SER A 97 10.63 -4.99 6.97
C SER A 97 9.83 -6.27 6.79
N LEU A 98 10.51 -7.33 6.37
CA LEU A 98 9.91 -8.63 6.09
C LEU A 98 10.26 -9.64 7.18
N SER A 99 9.57 -10.77 7.21
CA SER A 99 9.67 -11.76 8.28
C SER A 99 11.03 -12.44 8.41
N TYR A 100 11.83 -12.41 7.35
CA TYR A 100 13.09 -13.14 7.26
C TYR A 100 14.33 -12.25 7.37
N SER A 101 14.17 -10.93 7.54
CA SER A 101 15.28 -9.98 7.51
C SER A 101 15.02 -8.78 8.40
N SER A 102 16.05 -8.32 9.10
CA SER A 102 16.03 -7.05 9.84
C SER A 102 16.09 -5.81 8.94
N GLU A 103 16.21 -6.00 7.62
CA GLU A 103 16.32 -4.92 6.65
C GLU A 103 15.06 -4.06 6.62
N LEU A 104 15.22 -2.76 6.87
CA LEU A 104 14.19 -1.76 6.69
C LEU A 104 14.27 -1.18 5.29
N TYR A 105 13.24 -1.45 4.48
CA TYR A 105 13.03 -0.84 3.18
C TYR A 105 12.40 0.54 3.36
N ASN A 106 13.08 1.57 2.86
CA ASN A 106 12.63 2.96 2.93
C ASN A 106 12.10 3.40 1.56
N VAL A 107 10.81 3.73 1.49
CA VAL A 107 10.11 4.03 0.23
C VAL A 107 10.65 5.27 -0.48
N ARG A 108 11.07 6.30 0.28
CA ARG A 108 11.58 7.57 -0.30
C ARG A 108 13.04 7.47 -0.73
N GLU A 109 13.86 6.67 -0.04
CA GLU A 109 15.30 6.58 -0.32
C GLU A 109 15.66 5.54 -1.40
N ASP A 110 14.98 4.40 -1.41
CA ASP A 110 15.26 3.31 -2.36
C ASP A 110 13.95 2.70 -2.85
N ARG A 111 13.25 3.49 -3.67
CA ARG A 111 11.89 3.19 -4.13
C ARG A 111 11.81 1.89 -4.91
N GLU A 112 12.70 1.66 -5.88
CA GLU A 112 12.66 0.46 -6.72
C GLU A 112 12.85 -0.80 -5.86
N LYS A 113 13.83 -0.79 -4.94
CA LYS A 113 14.07 -1.92 -4.03
C LYS A 113 12.92 -2.11 -3.06
N ALA A 114 12.38 -1.04 -2.49
CA ALA A 114 11.24 -1.10 -1.59
C ALA A 114 10.01 -1.68 -2.31
N LEU A 115 9.69 -1.20 -3.51
CA LEU A 115 8.57 -1.69 -4.29
C LEU A 115 8.74 -3.17 -4.65
N TYR A 116 9.91 -3.56 -5.15
CA TYR A 116 10.20 -4.94 -5.50
C TYR A 116 10.02 -5.89 -4.31
N ASN A 117 10.56 -5.53 -3.14
CA ASN A 117 10.45 -6.36 -1.93
C ASN A 117 9.05 -6.36 -1.34
N ALA A 118 8.30 -5.25 -1.45
CA ALA A 118 6.89 -5.22 -1.09
C ALA A 118 6.09 -6.19 -1.97
N ILE A 119 6.32 -6.23 -3.29
CA ILE A 119 5.61 -7.14 -4.21
C ILE A 119 6.00 -8.58 -3.90
N LYS A 120 7.30 -8.83 -3.73
CA LYS A 120 7.86 -10.15 -3.40
C LYS A 120 7.32 -10.71 -2.08
N SER A 121 6.99 -9.84 -1.12
CA SER A 121 6.38 -10.26 0.16
C SER A 121 5.02 -10.94 -0.02
N ASN A 122 4.33 -10.65 -1.13
CA ASN A 122 2.97 -11.11 -1.41
C ASN A 122 1.95 -10.65 -0.34
N ASP A 123 2.25 -9.59 0.42
CA ASP A 123 1.33 -8.91 1.34
C ASP A 123 0.74 -7.64 0.69
N VAL A 124 -0.55 -7.69 0.36
CA VAL A 124 -1.28 -6.59 -0.28
C VAL A 124 -1.30 -5.33 0.59
N GLU A 125 -1.31 -5.45 1.92
CA GLU A 125 -1.40 -4.29 2.81
C GLU A 125 -0.09 -3.48 2.81
N ILE A 126 1.07 -4.13 2.64
CA ILE A 126 2.36 -3.42 2.48
C ILE A 126 2.33 -2.56 1.20
N ILE A 127 1.84 -3.14 0.09
CA ILE A 127 1.72 -2.39 -1.18
C ILE A 127 0.72 -1.24 -1.04
N LYS A 128 -0.42 -1.46 -0.37
CA LYS A 128 -1.41 -0.40 -0.13
C LYS A 128 -0.78 0.81 0.55
N HIS A 129 -0.07 0.60 1.66
CA HIS A 129 0.61 1.69 2.36
C HIS A 129 1.67 2.36 1.48
N LEU A 130 2.46 1.58 0.77
CA LEU A 130 3.49 2.11 -0.13
C LEU A 130 2.87 2.99 -1.24
N LEU A 131 1.78 2.54 -1.87
CA LEU A 131 1.11 3.30 -2.93
C LEU A 131 0.41 4.56 -2.42
N ILE A 132 -0.07 4.59 -1.18
CA ILE A 132 -0.60 5.82 -0.56
C ILE A 132 0.50 6.89 -0.48
N ILE A 133 1.75 6.50 -0.22
CA ILE A 133 2.88 7.44 -0.17
C ILE A 133 3.36 7.84 -1.56
N LEU A 134 3.35 6.91 -2.52
CA LEU A 134 3.92 7.13 -3.86
C LEU A 134 2.95 7.80 -4.83
N LEU A 135 1.64 7.69 -4.63
CA LEU A 135 0.66 8.34 -5.50
C LEU A 135 0.36 9.76 -5.01
N PRO A 136 0.21 10.74 -5.91
CA PRO A 136 -0.15 12.10 -5.53
C PRO A 136 -1.57 12.14 -4.95
N GLU A 137 -1.74 12.85 -3.84
CA GLU A 137 -3.06 13.11 -3.25
C GLU A 137 -3.91 14.04 -4.13
N ASP A 138 -3.27 14.99 -4.81
CA ASP A 138 -3.93 15.93 -5.72
C ASP A 138 -3.62 15.59 -7.19
N PRO A 139 -4.63 15.22 -8.01
CA PRO A 139 -4.44 15.01 -9.45
C PRO A 139 -3.83 16.19 -10.19
N LYS A 140 -4.02 17.42 -9.70
CA LYS A 140 -3.45 18.60 -10.35
C LYS A 140 -1.95 18.75 -10.11
N LYS A 141 -1.40 17.97 -9.17
CA LYS A 141 0.03 17.94 -8.83
C LYS A 141 0.70 16.66 -9.32
N ILE A 142 0.13 16.01 -10.32
CA ILE A 142 0.73 14.85 -10.96
C ILE A 142 2.08 15.27 -11.56
N ASP A 143 3.17 14.85 -10.93
CA ASP A 143 4.48 14.81 -11.57
C ASP A 143 4.47 13.63 -12.54
N GLN A 144 4.32 13.97 -13.82
CA GLN A 144 4.23 13.01 -14.90
C GLN A 144 5.44 12.10 -14.97
N LYS A 145 6.65 12.65 -14.74
CA LYS A 145 7.89 11.87 -14.80
C LYS A 145 7.90 10.82 -13.67
N HIS A 146 7.55 11.25 -12.46
CA HIS A 146 7.45 10.36 -11.30
C HIS A 146 6.40 9.26 -11.50
N LEU A 147 5.24 9.57 -12.10
CA LEU A 147 4.23 8.56 -12.40
C LEU A 147 4.70 7.54 -13.44
N THR A 148 5.36 7.98 -14.51
CA THR A 148 5.92 7.06 -15.52
C THR A 148 6.97 6.14 -14.89
N GLU A 149 7.88 6.68 -14.07
CA GLU A 149 8.87 5.86 -13.35
C GLU A 149 8.21 4.85 -12.38
N LEU A 150 7.11 5.23 -11.73
CA LEU A 150 6.33 4.34 -10.85
C LEU A 150 5.63 3.24 -11.65
N GLU A 151 5.00 3.57 -12.77
CA GLU A 151 4.34 2.63 -13.68
C GLU A 151 5.35 1.59 -14.17
N GLU A 152 6.49 2.04 -14.70
CA GLU A 152 7.54 1.16 -15.20
C GLU A 152 8.06 0.22 -14.09
N SER A 153 8.30 0.76 -12.89
CA SER A 153 8.78 0.00 -11.74
C SER A 153 7.77 -1.06 -11.27
N LEU A 154 6.47 -0.70 -11.24
CA LEU A 154 5.38 -1.62 -10.90
C LEU A 154 5.25 -2.73 -11.93
N SER A 155 5.19 -2.38 -13.21
CA SER A 155 5.03 -3.30 -14.33
C SER A 155 6.22 -4.26 -14.43
N LYS A 156 7.45 -3.75 -14.35
CA LYS A 156 8.68 -4.58 -14.35
C LYS A 156 8.73 -5.55 -13.17
N SER A 157 8.41 -5.07 -11.96
CA SER A 157 8.41 -5.91 -10.76
C SER A 157 7.30 -6.96 -10.80
N TYR A 158 6.11 -6.59 -11.28
CA TYR A 158 5.00 -7.52 -11.47
C TYR A 158 5.39 -8.63 -12.44
N GLU A 159 5.88 -8.29 -13.62
CA GLU A 159 6.28 -9.26 -14.64
C GLU A 159 7.38 -10.21 -14.15
N ALA A 160 8.38 -9.70 -13.42
CA ALA A 160 9.44 -10.50 -12.85
C ALA A 160 8.95 -11.48 -11.76
N LEU A 161 7.89 -11.13 -11.02
CA LEU A 161 7.44 -11.88 -9.85
C LEU A 161 6.14 -12.65 -10.07
N LYS A 162 5.39 -12.39 -11.15
CA LYS A 162 4.00 -12.86 -11.35
C LYS A 162 3.82 -14.35 -11.15
N LEU A 163 4.79 -15.21 -11.48
CA LEU A 163 4.64 -16.66 -11.30
C LEU A 163 4.56 -17.07 -9.82
N ASN A 164 5.15 -16.28 -8.91
CA ASN A 164 5.22 -16.55 -7.48
C ASN A 164 4.18 -15.80 -6.65
N LEU A 165 3.39 -14.91 -7.28
CA LEU A 165 2.37 -14.12 -6.60
C LEU A 165 1.09 -14.93 -6.40
N SER A 166 0.44 -14.69 -5.26
CA SER A 166 -0.93 -15.17 -5.03
C SER A 166 -1.91 -14.53 -6.01
N ARG A 167 -3.04 -15.20 -6.23
CA ARG A 167 -4.13 -14.64 -7.06
C ARG A 167 -4.59 -13.27 -6.56
N ASP A 168 -4.65 -13.09 -5.24
CA ASP A 168 -5.09 -11.83 -4.63
C ASP A 168 -4.12 -10.69 -4.92
N MET A 169 -2.81 -10.95 -4.79
CA MET A 169 -1.77 -9.97 -5.12
C MET A 169 -1.77 -9.64 -6.62
N LYS A 170 -1.93 -10.63 -7.50
CA LYS A 170 -2.04 -10.40 -8.96
C LYS A 170 -3.20 -9.48 -9.29
N ASN A 171 -4.40 -9.84 -8.83
CA ASN A 171 -5.61 -9.06 -9.07
C ASN A 171 -5.45 -7.62 -8.54
N TYR A 172 -4.81 -7.46 -7.38
CA TYR A 172 -4.56 -6.15 -6.80
C TYR A 172 -3.58 -5.33 -7.65
N LEU A 173 -2.42 -5.91 -8.01
CA LEU A 173 -1.40 -5.22 -8.81
C LEU A 173 -1.89 -4.90 -10.22
N GLU A 174 -2.61 -5.79 -10.89
CA GLU A 174 -3.18 -5.52 -12.22
C GLU A 174 -4.13 -4.31 -12.19
N LYS A 175 -4.98 -4.21 -11.16
CA LYS A 175 -5.84 -3.04 -10.95
C LYS A 175 -5.02 -1.77 -10.70
N LYS A 176 -3.96 -1.86 -9.88
CA LYS A 176 -3.12 -0.70 -9.55
C LYS A 176 -2.26 -0.24 -10.73
N ILE A 177 -1.63 -1.14 -11.45
CA ILE A 177 -0.88 -0.84 -12.67
C ILE A 177 -1.81 -0.14 -13.66
N ARG A 178 -3.00 -0.71 -13.94
CA ARG A 178 -3.99 -0.07 -14.82
C ARG A 178 -4.34 1.35 -14.38
N PHE A 179 -4.57 1.57 -13.09
CA PHE A 179 -4.88 2.89 -12.56
C PHE A 179 -3.70 3.86 -12.74
N VAL A 180 -2.47 3.44 -12.45
CA VAL A 180 -1.28 4.29 -12.65
C VAL A 180 -1.06 4.58 -14.14
N SER A 181 -1.18 3.59 -15.02
CA SER A 181 -1.11 3.79 -16.48
C SER A 181 -2.17 4.78 -16.95
N PHE A 182 -3.41 4.66 -16.45
CA PHE A 182 -4.46 5.64 -16.72
C PHE A 182 -4.04 7.05 -16.29
N LEU A 183 -3.47 7.22 -15.09
CA LEU A 183 -2.99 8.52 -14.62
C LEU A 183 -1.83 9.06 -15.46
N CYS A 184 -0.96 8.21 -15.99
CA CYS A 184 0.10 8.61 -16.91
C CYS A 184 -0.49 9.18 -18.22
N ASP A 185 -1.53 8.55 -18.76
CA ASP A 185 -2.15 9.04 -20.00
C ASP A 185 -3.10 10.22 -19.76
N PHE A 186 -3.56 10.39 -18.52
CA PHE A 186 -4.56 11.38 -18.14
C PHE A 186 -4.01 12.81 -18.19
N LYS A 187 -4.46 13.58 -19.18
CA LYS A 187 -4.19 15.02 -19.25
C LYS A 187 -5.29 15.78 -18.53
N CYS A 188 -4.95 16.56 -17.51
CA CYS A 188 -5.89 17.38 -16.72
C CYS A 188 -6.75 18.38 -17.53
N GLN A 189 -6.51 18.56 -18.83
CA GLN A 189 -7.28 19.43 -19.72
C GLN A 189 -8.22 18.67 -20.68
N GLU A 190 -8.24 17.34 -20.65
CA GLU A 190 -9.17 16.54 -21.45
C GLU A 190 -10.60 16.62 -20.92
N ASN A 191 -11.58 16.49 -21.81
CA ASN A 191 -12.99 16.49 -21.47
C ASN A 191 -13.29 15.31 -20.52
N LEU A 192 -13.38 15.58 -19.22
CA LEU A 192 -13.57 14.57 -18.16
C LEU A 192 -14.79 13.66 -18.41
N ILE A 193 -15.85 14.21 -19.01
CA ILE A 193 -17.05 13.45 -19.36
C ILE A 193 -16.72 12.47 -20.48
N GLU A 194 -15.99 12.90 -21.51
CA GLU A 194 -15.53 12.01 -22.57
C GLU A 194 -14.62 10.91 -22.01
N SER A 195 -13.64 11.25 -21.18
CA SER A 195 -12.75 10.27 -20.53
C SER A 195 -13.54 9.24 -19.72
N PHE A 196 -14.56 9.67 -18.97
CA PHE A 196 -15.44 8.77 -18.23
C PHE A 196 -16.28 7.88 -19.15
N THR A 197 -16.77 8.44 -20.26
CA THR A 197 -17.57 7.69 -21.25
C THR A 197 -16.76 6.72 -22.11
N ALA A 198 -15.46 6.97 -22.30
CA ALA A 198 -14.56 6.11 -23.06
C ALA A 198 -14.18 4.83 -22.29
N GLN A 199 -14.32 4.82 -20.97
CA GLN A 199 -14.09 3.64 -20.14
C GLN A 199 -15.16 2.56 -20.42
N ALA A 200 -14.72 1.44 -21.00
CA ALA A 200 -15.59 0.35 -21.45
C ALA A 200 -16.23 -0.45 -20.30
N ASN A 201 -15.56 -0.53 -19.15
CA ASN A 201 -16.00 -1.30 -17.99
C ASN A 201 -15.98 -0.43 -16.73
N VAL A 202 -16.72 -0.85 -15.71
CA VAL A 202 -16.64 -0.26 -14.37
C VAL A 202 -15.24 -0.51 -13.82
N ASP A 203 -14.57 0.57 -13.40
CA ASP A 203 -13.31 0.51 -12.67
C ASP A 203 -13.42 1.43 -11.46
N TYR A 204 -13.47 0.86 -10.25
CA TYR A 204 -13.79 1.63 -9.05
C TYR A 204 -12.83 2.80 -8.82
N GLN A 205 -11.56 2.68 -9.19
CA GLN A 205 -10.58 3.72 -8.94
C GLN A 205 -10.61 4.79 -10.02
N ILE A 206 -10.64 4.40 -11.29
CA ILE A 206 -10.73 5.35 -12.41
C ILE A 206 -12.07 6.08 -12.39
N ASP A 207 -13.19 5.36 -12.22
CA ASP A 207 -14.52 5.95 -12.22
C ASP A 207 -14.69 6.93 -11.05
N LYS A 208 -14.29 6.56 -9.82
CA LYS A 208 -14.34 7.49 -8.67
C LYS A 208 -13.47 8.71 -8.88
N PHE A 209 -12.26 8.52 -9.42
CA PHE A 209 -11.34 9.61 -9.73
C PHE A 209 -11.98 10.60 -10.71
N LEU A 210 -12.48 10.11 -11.85
CA LEU A 210 -13.11 10.94 -12.87
C LEU A 210 -14.39 11.62 -12.35
N LEU A 211 -15.27 10.88 -11.68
CA LEU A 211 -16.50 11.43 -11.10
C LEU A 211 -16.20 12.52 -10.05
N SER A 212 -15.16 12.34 -9.23
CA SER A 212 -14.73 13.36 -8.26
C SER A 212 -14.24 14.64 -8.94
N LEU A 213 -13.59 14.53 -10.10
CA LEU A 213 -13.19 15.69 -10.90
C LEU A 213 -14.38 16.35 -11.60
N ILE A 214 -15.30 15.56 -12.15
CA ILE A 214 -16.53 16.06 -12.78
C ILE A 214 -17.38 16.81 -11.74
N ALA A 215 -17.58 16.23 -10.56
CA ALA A 215 -18.36 16.82 -9.47
C ALA A 215 -17.90 18.23 -9.10
N LYS A 216 -16.59 18.51 -9.15
CA LYS A 216 -16.03 19.86 -8.87
C LYS A 216 -16.45 20.92 -9.89
N ASN A 217 -16.83 20.51 -11.10
CA ASN A 217 -17.16 21.41 -12.21
C ASN A 217 -18.66 21.48 -12.53
N ILE A 218 -19.48 20.61 -11.94
CA ILE A 218 -20.94 20.58 -12.14
C ILE A 218 -21.62 21.60 -11.21
N LYS A 219 -22.41 22.50 -11.80
CA LYS A 219 -23.22 23.48 -11.07
C LYS A 219 -24.66 23.02 -10.80
N GLU A 220 -25.16 22.08 -11.59
CA GLU A 220 -26.52 21.56 -11.43
C GLU A 220 -26.59 20.63 -10.22
N GLU A 221 -27.29 21.06 -9.17
CA GLU A 221 -27.41 20.34 -7.90
C GLU A 221 -27.95 18.91 -8.06
N LYS A 222 -28.97 18.74 -8.91
CA LYS A 222 -29.53 17.41 -9.18
C LYS A 222 -28.48 16.46 -9.76
N MET A 223 -27.69 16.93 -10.73
CA MET A 223 -26.65 16.12 -11.34
C MET A 223 -25.50 15.84 -10.36
N LEU A 224 -25.13 16.84 -9.55
CA LEU A 224 -24.14 16.66 -8.50
C LEU A 224 -24.57 15.56 -7.51
N ASN A 225 -25.85 15.53 -7.12
CA ASN A 225 -26.39 14.49 -6.24
C ASN A 225 -26.34 13.09 -6.89
N GLU A 226 -26.63 12.97 -8.19
CA GLU A 226 -26.51 11.69 -8.92
C GLU A 226 -25.05 11.22 -9.00
N ILE A 227 -24.11 12.13 -9.26
CA ILE A 227 -22.67 11.83 -9.28
C ILE A 227 -22.19 11.37 -7.90
N ASN A 228 -22.56 12.10 -6.84
CA ASN A 228 -22.18 11.75 -5.48
C ASN A 228 -22.78 10.41 -5.06
N GLY A 229 -24.03 10.13 -5.43
CA GLY A 229 -24.66 8.83 -5.22
C GLY A 229 -23.92 7.70 -5.92
N MET A 230 -23.42 7.92 -7.15
CA MET A 230 -22.61 6.93 -7.86
C MET A 230 -21.23 6.74 -7.23
N ILE A 231 -20.57 7.81 -6.76
CA ILE A 231 -19.31 7.70 -6.02
C ILE A 231 -19.50 6.85 -4.76
N GLU A 232 -20.53 7.15 -3.95
CA GLU A 232 -20.86 6.34 -2.76
C GLU A 232 -21.10 4.88 -3.17
N PHE A 233 -21.85 4.66 -4.25
CA PHE A 233 -22.15 3.31 -4.71
C PHE A 233 -20.88 2.52 -5.09
N LEU A 234 -19.97 3.14 -5.82
CA LEU A 234 -18.65 2.57 -6.15
C LEU A 234 -17.83 2.28 -4.88
N GLU A 235 -17.85 3.17 -3.89
CA GLU A 235 -17.15 2.95 -2.61
C GLU A 235 -17.69 1.75 -1.84
N LYS A 236 -19.01 1.54 -1.84
CA LYS A 236 -19.62 0.37 -1.18
C LYS A 236 -19.27 -0.92 -1.88
N HIS A 237 -19.28 -0.96 -3.22
CA HIS A 237 -18.83 -2.12 -3.99
C HIS A 237 -17.34 -2.41 -3.78
N GLU A 238 -16.47 -1.40 -3.81
CA GLU A 238 -15.04 -1.58 -3.51
C GLU A 238 -14.83 -2.09 -2.07
N ARG A 239 -15.59 -1.55 -1.10
CA ARG A 239 -15.53 -1.99 0.30
C ARG A 239 -15.99 -3.44 0.47
N PHE A 240 -17.00 -3.87 -0.27
CA PHE A 240 -17.47 -5.26 -0.26
C PHE A 240 -16.36 -6.23 -0.69
N ASP A 241 -15.69 -5.94 -1.82
CA ASP A 241 -14.55 -6.72 -2.33
C ASP A 241 -13.37 -6.71 -1.35
N GLU A 242 -13.08 -5.55 -0.74
CA GLU A 242 -12.03 -5.41 0.26
C GLU A 242 -12.31 -6.28 1.51
N LEU A 243 -13.55 -6.26 2.01
CA LEU A 243 -13.96 -7.06 3.15
C LEU A 243 -13.85 -8.55 2.84
N GLU A 244 -14.25 -8.98 1.64
CA GLU A 244 -14.10 -10.36 1.22
C GLU A 244 -12.65 -10.84 1.27
N TYR A 245 -11.73 -10.04 0.71
CA TYR A 245 -10.30 -10.30 0.80
C TYR A 245 -9.81 -10.37 2.25
N LYS A 246 -10.13 -9.36 3.06
CA LYS A 246 -9.71 -9.27 4.48
C LYS A 246 -10.22 -10.45 5.31
N ILE A 247 -11.46 -10.89 5.09
CA ILE A 247 -12.05 -12.06 5.77
C ILE A 247 -11.31 -13.33 5.34
N ARG A 248 -11.09 -13.55 4.04
CA ARG A 248 -10.37 -14.72 3.52
C ARG A 248 -8.95 -14.79 4.07
N ARG A 249 -8.23 -13.66 4.10
CA ARG A 249 -6.89 -13.55 4.68
C ARG A 249 -6.89 -13.93 6.16
N LEU A 250 -7.73 -13.30 6.98
CA LEU A 250 -7.79 -13.58 8.42
C LEU A 250 -8.13 -15.05 8.72
N LYS A 251 -9.07 -15.64 7.97
CA LYS A 251 -9.39 -17.07 8.12
C LYS A 251 -8.18 -17.97 7.81
N SER A 252 -7.37 -17.59 6.81
CA SER A 252 -6.13 -18.29 6.48
C SER A 252 -5.06 -18.13 7.58
N GLU A 253 -4.88 -16.92 8.11
CA GLU A 253 -3.94 -16.66 9.21
C GLU A 253 -4.31 -17.45 10.47
N LEU A 254 -5.61 -17.47 10.80
CA LEU A 254 -6.18 -18.24 11.91
C LEU A 254 -5.90 -19.74 11.74
N LYS A 255 -6.20 -20.28 10.55
CA LYS A 255 -5.98 -21.71 10.25
C LYS A 255 -4.50 -22.12 10.33
N ASN A 256 -3.61 -21.21 9.97
CA ASN A 256 -2.17 -21.48 9.90
C ASN A 256 -1.40 -21.11 11.19
N GLY A 257 -2.09 -20.60 12.23
CA GLY A 257 -1.43 -20.15 13.47
C GLY A 257 -0.41 -19.02 13.26
N LYS A 258 -0.55 -18.23 12.18
CA LYS A 258 0.41 -17.19 11.78
C LYS A 258 0.09 -15.80 12.33
N SER A 259 -1.00 -15.67 13.08
CA SER A 259 -1.41 -14.35 13.56
C SER A 259 -0.65 -13.95 14.82
N LYS A 260 -0.30 -12.67 14.89
CA LYS A 260 0.24 -12.02 16.09
C LYS A 260 -0.83 -11.74 17.14
N CYS A 261 -2.10 -11.78 16.75
CA CYS A 261 -3.24 -11.56 17.65
C CYS A 261 -3.70 -12.87 18.27
N GLN A 262 -4.31 -12.78 19.46
CA GLN A 262 -4.99 -13.93 20.07
C GLN A 262 -6.10 -14.46 19.15
N GLU A 263 -6.28 -15.77 19.13
CA GLU A 263 -7.25 -16.45 18.26
C GLU A 263 -8.68 -15.93 18.48
N GLU A 264 -9.06 -15.65 19.73
CA GLU A 264 -10.36 -15.10 20.10
C GLU A 264 -10.58 -13.72 19.47
N VAL A 265 -9.56 -12.86 19.48
CA VAL A 265 -9.61 -11.51 18.91
C VAL A 265 -9.83 -11.59 17.39
N ILE A 266 -9.13 -12.50 16.70
CA ILE A 266 -9.28 -12.68 15.25
C ILE A 266 -10.68 -13.15 14.90
N LYS A 267 -11.26 -14.08 15.67
CA LYS A 267 -12.63 -14.57 15.45
C LYS A 267 -13.65 -13.44 15.59
N VAL A 268 -13.48 -12.55 16.57
CA VAL A 268 -14.33 -11.35 16.73
C VAL A 268 -14.21 -10.44 15.51
N ILE A 269 -12.98 -10.12 15.08
CA ILE A 269 -12.74 -9.26 13.90
C ILE A 269 -13.36 -9.86 12.63
N ILE A 270 -13.22 -11.17 12.41
CA ILE A 270 -13.83 -11.86 11.26
C ILE A 270 -15.35 -11.67 11.30
N LYS A 271 -15.99 -11.91 12.44
CA LYS A 271 -17.44 -11.83 12.60
C LYS A 271 -17.97 -10.40 12.36
N GLU A 272 -17.26 -9.39 12.83
CA GLU A 272 -17.61 -7.99 12.58
C GLU A 272 -17.53 -7.64 11.09
N ARG A 273 -16.44 -8.03 10.43
CA ARG A 273 -16.26 -7.81 8.98
C ARG A 273 -17.29 -8.56 8.15
N GLU A 274 -17.68 -9.77 8.55
CA GLU A 274 -18.75 -10.54 7.88
C GLU A 274 -20.11 -9.85 8.02
N ARG A 275 -20.42 -9.27 9.19
CA ARG A 275 -21.64 -8.47 9.38
C ARG A 275 -21.65 -7.23 8.49
N GLU A 276 -20.54 -6.50 8.46
CA GLU A 276 -20.38 -5.31 7.60
C GLU A 276 -20.54 -5.69 6.12
N LYS A 277 -19.86 -6.76 5.67
CA LYS A 277 -19.96 -7.27 4.30
C LYS A 277 -21.40 -7.60 3.94
N LYS A 278 -22.11 -8.31 4.82
CA LYS A 278 -23.51 -8.70 4.61
C LYS A 278 -24.43 -7.48 4.49
N LYS A 279 -24.24 -6.47 5.35
CA LYS A 279 -25.01 -5.22 5.27
C LYS A 279 -24.83 -4.54 3.90
N ILE A 280 -23.58 -4.41 3.45
CA ILE A 280 -23.29 -3.81 2.14
C ILE A 280 -23.89 -4.65 1.01
N GLU A 281 -23.83 -5.98 1.12
CA GLU A 281 -24.41 -6.89 0.13
C GLU A 281 -25.91 -6.66 -0.03
N GLU A 282 -26.62 -6.54 1.09
CA GLU A 282 -28.08 -6.38 1.14
C GLU A 282 -28.53 -4.99 0.71
N GLU A 283 -27.78 -3.93 1.05
CA GLU A 283 -28.17 -2.54 0.76
C GLU A 283 -27.73 -2.06 -0.62
N TYR A 284 -26.61 -2.57 -1.15
CA TYR A 284 -25.98 -2.03 -2.35
C TYR A 284 -25.78 -3.08 -3.46
N VAL A 285 -25.22 -4.25 -3.14
CA VAL A 285 -24.83 -5.24 -4.18
C VAL A 285 -26.04 -5.95 -4.79
N LYS A 286 -27.04 -6.31 -3.97
CA LYS A 286 -28.25 -7.03 -4.43
C LYS A 286 -29.34 -6.12 -4.97
N VAL A 287 -29.33 -4.84 -4.61
CA VAL A 287 -30.44 -3.91 -4.89
C VAL A 287 -30.31 -3.32 -6.29
N LYS A 288 -29.10 -2.98 -6.71
CA LYS A 288 -28.85 -2.29 -7.98
C LYS A 288 -27.66 -2.92 -8.70
N ASN A 289 -27.76 -3.01 -10.02
CA ASN A 289 -26.64 -3.43 -10.85
C ASN A 289 -25.70 -2.24 -11.10
N LEU A 290 -24.44 -2.37 -10.71
CA LEU A 290 -23.45 -1.30 -10.81
C LEU A 290 -23.20 -0.84 -12.26
N SER A 291 -23.16 -1.77 -13.20
CA SER A 291 -22.97 -1.44 -14.63
C SER A 291 -24.16 -0.68 -15.19
N GLU A 292 -25.39 -1.08 -14.84
CA GLU A 292 -26.62 -0.41 -15.30
C GLU A 292 -26.75 1.01 -14.73
N GLU A 293 -26.44 1.20 -13.44
CA GLU A 293 -26.46 2.54 -12.81
C GLU A 293 -25.36 3.43 -13.40
N ARG A 294 -24.17 2.88 -13.68
CA ARG A 294 -23.11 3.60 -14.41
C ARG A 294 -23.58 4.04 -15.79
N GLU A 295 -24.20 3.16 -16.56
CA GLU A 295 -24.74 3.48 -17.90
C GLU A 295 -25.87 4.53 -17.86
N LYS A 296 -26.69 4.51 -16.82
CA LYS A 296 -27.73 5.52 -16.61
C LYS A 296 -27.11 6.90 -16.35
N LEU A 297 -26.11 6.98 -15.47
CA LEU A 297 -25.37 8.21 -15.21
C LEU A 297 -24.65 8.72 -16.47
N LEU A 298 -24.03 7.82 -17.23
CA LEU A 298 -23.39 8.14 -18.50
C LEU A 298 -24.35 8.79 -19.50
N ARG A 299 -25.58 8.27 -19.62
CA ARG A 299 -26.62 8.86 -20.48
C ARG A 299 -27.04 10.25 -20.02
N GLN A 300 -27.07 10.51 -18.71
CA GLN A 300 -27.38 11.84 -18.16
C GLN A 300 -26.22 12.82 -18.44
N LEU A 301 -24.98 12.42 -18.17
CA LEU A 301 -23.77 13.23 -18.41
C LEU A 301 -23.64 13.63 -19.89
N LYS A 302 -23.88 12.71 -20.82
CA LYS A 302 -23.83 13.00 -22.27
C LYS A 302 -24.86 14.05 -22.70
N ARG A 303 -26.04 14.09 -22.09
CA ARG A 303 -27.04 15.13 -22.40
C ARG A 303 -26.57 16.51 -21.95
N LEU A 304 -25.87 16.58 -20.81
CA LEU A 304 -25.29 17.81 -20.32
C LEU A 304 -24.14 18.28 -21.21
N SER A 305 -23.26 17.39 -21.66
CA SER A 305 -22.14 17.77 -22.55
C SER A 305 -22.61 18.30 -23.91
N VAL A 306 -23.74 17.80 -24.45
CA VAL A 306 -24.31 18.31 -25.71
C VAL A 306 -24.91 19.71 -25.56
N GLY A 307 -25.42 20.07 -24.38
CA GLY A 307 -25.92 21.43 -24.09
C GLY A 307 -24.83 22.49 -23.83
N PHE A 308 -23.58 22.08 -23.63
CA PHE A 308 -22.45 22.99 -23.36
C PHE A 308 -21.71 23.45 -24.63
N ASN A 309 -21.95 22.83 -25.79
CA ASN A 309 -21.32 23.20 -27.06
C ASN A 309 -22.02 24.38 -27.78
N GLU A 310 -23.06 24.98 -27.21
CA GLU A 310 -23.76 26.13 -27.79
C GLU A 310 -23.40 27.47 -27.14
N VAL A 311 -22.59 27.49 -26.07
CA VAL A 311 -22.20 28.74 -25.39
C VAL A 311 -20.74 28.68 -24.93
N TRP A 312 -19.80 28.69 -25.87
CA TRP A 312 -18.43 29.19 -25.68
C TRP A 312 -17.94 29.87 -26.95
#